data_AF-A0A9X9FS15-F1
#
_entry.id   AF-A0A9X9FS15-F1
#
_cell.length_a   1.000
_cell.length_b   1.000
_cell.length_c   1.000
_cell.angle_alpha   90.00
_cell.angle_beta   90.00
_cell.angle_gamma   90.00
#
_symmetry.space_group_name_H-M   'P 1'
#
loop_
_entity.id
_entity.type
_entity.pdbx_description
1 polymer ?
#
loop_
_entity_poly.entity_id
_entity_poly.type
_entity_poly.pdbx_seq_one_letter_code
_entity_poly.pdbx_strand_id
1 'polypeptide(L)'
;MARAFTILLVFAGLAIAFPLLFEKFGQQPKAGSSTAATASTTPPSPAAAYSGRRAQIAPDSRGHFITDVRIAGQTFRAMVDTGASVVAINSSAARRIGLSLKSDDFKYRISTANGETLAAIAILPGIEIGRVRMENVEAMVLRDDALSGTLLGMSFLKRLRHYEVSNGTLMLTQ
;
A
#
# COMPACT_ATOMS: atom_id res chain seq x y z
N MET A 1 -29.81 14.96 -34.78
CA MET A 1 -28.54 14.22 -34.66
C MET A 1 -28.31 13.85 -33.20
N ALA A 2 -28.76 12.67 -32.77
CA ALA A 2 -28.56 12.18 -31.42
C ALA A 2 -27.19 11.49 -31.29
N ARG A 3 -26.48 11.70 -30.18
CA ARG A 3 -25.40 10.79 -29.74
C ARG A 3 -25.58 10.49 -28.25
N ALA A 4 -25.85 9.21 -27.99
CA ALA A 4 -26.14 8.63 -26.70
C ALA A 4 -24.88 8.54 -25.82
N PHE A 5 -25.02 8.90 -24.55
CA PHE A 5 -24.06 8.58 -23.49
C PHE A 5 -24.38 7.18 -22.95
N THR A 6 -23.40 6.27 -22.98
CA THR A 6 -23.51 4.97 -22.31
C THR A 6 -22.81 5.06 -20.96
N ILE A 7 -23.61 4.99 -19.90
CA ILE A 7 -23.17 4.84 -18.51
C ILE A 7 -23.16 3.34 -18.19
N LEU A 8 -22.09 2.82 -17.60
CA LEU A 8 -22.01 1.46 -17.04
C LEU A 8 -21.44 1.58 -15.61
N LEU A 9 -22.29 1.82 -14.62
CA LEU A 9 -22.97 0.89 -13.71
C LEU A 9 -22.10 0.34 -12.56
N VAL A 10 -22.41 0.90 -11.39
CA VAL A 10 -22.01 0.55 -10.02
C VAL A 10 -22.79 -0.69 -9.57
N PHE A 11 -22.11 -1.66 -8.95
CA PHE A 11 -22.79 -2.73 -8.21
C PHE A 11 -22.92 -2.34 -6.73
N ALA A 12 -24.13 -1.98 -6.32
CA ALA A 12 -24.55 -1.93 -4.93
C ALA A 12 -25.39 -3.18 -4.62
N GLY A 13 -24.85 -4.08 -3.81
CA GLY A 13 -25.53 -5.28 -3.33
C GLY A 13 -26.32 -4.99 -2.05
N LEU A 14 -27.62 -5.27 -2.12
CA LEU A 14 -28.65 -5.15 -1.07
C LEU A 14 -28.42 -6.17 0.06
N ALA A 15 -28.60 -5.77 1.33
CA ALA A 15 -28.87 -6.69 2.43
C ALA A 15 -29.91 -6.09 3.41
N ILE A 16 -31.17 -6.34 3.08
CA ILE A 16 -32.33 -6.68 3.92
C ILE A 16 -32.41 -6.03 5.32
N ALA A 17 -33.43 -5.20 5.50
CA ALA A 17 -33.95 -4.75 6.79
C ALA A 17 -34.57 -5.91 7.58
N PHE A 18 -34.22 -6.04 8.86
CA PHE A 18 -34.99 -6.81 9.85
C PHE A 18 -35.27 -5.90 11.07
N PRO A 19 -36.54 -5.72 11.48
CA PRO A 19 -36.93 -4.72 12.46
C PRO A 19 -36.83 -5.22 13.92
N LEU A 20 -36.51 -4.27 14.80
CA LEU A 20 -36.99 -4.11 16.18
C LEU A 20 -37.70 -5.33 16.84
N LEU A 21 -36.99 -6.10 17.66
CA LEU A 21 -37.57 -6.83 18.80
C LEU A 21 -36.48 -7.32 19.78
N PHE A 22 -35.91 -6.42 20.59
CA PHE A 22 -35.22 -6.83 21.82
C PHE A 22 -35.22 -5.69 22.86
N GLU A 23 -36.41 -5.22 23.22
CA GLU A 23 -36.65 -4.70 24.57
C GLU A 23 -37.30 -5.80 25.41
N LYS A 24 -36.95 -5.84 26.70
CA LYS A 24 -37.48 -6.69 27.78
C LYS A 24 -36.99 -8.14 27.89
N PHE A 25 -35.77 -8.28 28.37
CA PHE A 25 -35.43 -9.10 29.55
C PHE A 25 -34.25 -8.36 30.23
N GLY A 26 -34.39 -7.58 31.29
CA GLY A 26 -35.25 -7.77 32.45
C GLY A 26 -34.55 -8.62 33.50
N GLN A 27 -33.44 -8.15 34.09
CA GLN A 27 -33.15 -8.21 35.54
C GLN A 27 -31.72 -7.79 35.86
N GLN A 28 -31.63 -6.77 36.71
CA GLN A 28 -30.43 -6.36 37.41
C GLN A 28 -30.41 -7.02 38.80
N PRO A 29 -29.32 -7.72 39.18
CA PRO A 29 -28.98 -7.94 40.57
C PRO A 29 -27.84 -7.02 41.01
N LYS A 30 -27.85 -6.76 42.32
CA LYS A 30 -27.15 -5.72 43.05
C LYS A 30 -25.65 -5.95 43.23
N ALA A 31 -25.01 -4.85 43.57
CA ALA A 31 -23.67 -4.65 44.12
C ALA A 31 -23.10 -5.83 44.95
N GLY A 32 -21.88 -6.21 44.61
CA GLY A 32 -20.93 -6.86 45.50
C GLY A 32 -19.57 -6.18 45.34
N SER A 33 -19.16 -5.41 46.35
CA SER A 33 -17.81 -4.86 46.45
C SER A 33 -16.83 -5.99 46.74
N SER A 34 -15.80 -6.16 45.90
CA SER A 34 -14.55 -6.80 46.32
C SER A 34 -13.37 -6.10 45.66
N THR A 35 -12.39 -5.82 46.51
CA THR A 35 -11.25 -4.91 46.33
C THR A 35 -10.09 -5.63 45.64
N ALA A 36 -9.45 -4.92 44.70
CA ALA A 36 -8.05 -5.00 44.25
C ALA A 36 -7.40 -6.36 43.92
N ALA A 37 -6.99 -6.55 42.66
CA ALA A 37 -5.59 -6.78 42.29
C ALA A 37 -5.43 -6.90 40.76
N THR A 38 -4.42 -6.19 40.26
CA THR A 38 -3.92 -6.10 38.88
C THR A 38 -3.66 -7.47 38.23
N ALA A 39 -4.28 -7.71 37.07
CA ALA A 39 -3.74 -8.58 36.04
C ALA A 39 -4.23 -8.11 34.67
N SER A 40 -3.39 -7.33 33.99
CA SER A 40 -3.57 -6.95 32.60
C SER A 40 -3.46 -8.19 31.71
N THR A 41 -4.57 -8.88 31.45
CA THR A 41 -4.61 -9.91 30.41
C THR A 41 -4.68 -9.21 29.06
N THR A 42 -3.52 -8.96 28.46
CA THR A 42 -3.41 -8.64 27.04
C THR A 42 -4.07 -9.77 26.24
N PRO A 43 -5.03 -9.49 25.33
CA PRO A 43 -5.54 -10.52 24.43
C PRO A 43 -4.36 -11.08 23.62
N PRO A 44 -4.29 -12.40 23.37
CA PRO A 44 -3.27 -12.95 22.49
C PRO A 44 -3.42 -12.30 21.11
N SER A 45 -2.46 -11.44 20.75
CA SER A 45 -2.33 -10.94 19.39
C SER A 45 -2.22 -12.17 18.49
N PRO A 46 -3.00 -12.28 17.40
CA PRO A 46 -2.76 -13.29 16.37
C PRO A 46 -1.54 -12.88 15.55
N ALA A 47 -0.41 -12.62 16.21
CA ALA A 47 0.92 -12.74 15.65
C ALA A 47 1.21 -14.23 15.49
N ALA A 48 0.41 -14.90 14.66
CA ALA A 48 0.87 -16.12 14.01
C ALA A 48 2.21 -15.75 13.38
N ALA A 49 3.24 -16.41 13.86
CA ALA A 49 4.62 -16.17 13.51
C ALA A 49 4.84 -16.58 12.04
N TYR A 50 4.48 -15.74 11.07
CA TYR A 50 5.25 -15.64 9.84
C TYR A 50 6.72 -15.38 10.24
N SER A 51 7.53 -16.43 10.19
CA SER A 51 8.97 -16.41 10.38
C SER A 51 9.73 -15.70 9.25
N GLY A 52 8.99 -15.15 8.26
CA GLY A 52 9.52 -14.41 7.13
C GLY A 52 9.97 -12.99 7.45
N ARG A 53 10.67 -12.38 6.50
CA ARG A 53 11.12 -10.98 6.59
C ARG A 53 9.89 -10.08 6.49
N ARG A 54 9.64 -9.24 7.50
CA ARG A 54 8.44 -8.39 7.58
C ARG A 54 8.74 -6.90 7.65
N ALA A 55 7.80 -6.11 7.18
CA ALA A 55 7.70 -4.67 7.42
C ALA A 55 6.27 -4.29 7.83
N GLN A 56 6.15 -3.25 8.66
CA GLN A 56 4.89 -2.64 9.06
C GLN A 56 4.93 -1.16 8.70
N ILE A 57 3.89 -0.65 8.07
CA ILE A 57 3.82 0.73 7.59
C ILE A 57 2.53 1.33 8.10
N ALA A 58 2.64 2.33 8.98
CA ALA A 58 1.51 3.15 9.39
C ALA A 58 1.14 4.12 8.25
N PRO A 59 -0.14 4.47 8.10
CA PRO A 59 -0.58 5.45 7.14
C PRO A 59 -0.14 6.85 7.58
N ASP A 60 0.03 7.75 6.62
CA ASP A 60 0.18 9.18 6.88
C ASP A 60 -1.17 9.82 7.29
N SER A 61 -1.16 11.13 7.54
CA SER A 61 -2.36 11.89 7.90
C SER A 61 -3.46 11.89 6.83
N ARG A 62 -3.15 11.45 5.60
CA ARG A 62 -4.07 11.35 4.47
C ARG A 62 -4.52 9.91 4.22
N GLY A 63 -4.04 8.94 4.99
CA GLY A 63 -4.34 7.53 4.82
C GLY A 63 -3.43 6.80 3.82
N HIS A 64 -2.40 7.45 3.28
CA HIS A 64 -1.47 6.81 2.35
C HIS A 64 -0.37 6.06 3.11
N PHE A 65 -0.04 4.85 2.65
CA PHE A 65 1.09 4.10 3.19
C PHE A 65 2.39 4.58 2.55
N ILE A 66 3.10 5.45 3.25
CA ILE A 66 4.36 6.02 2.81
C ILE A 66 5.47 5.60 3.78
N THR A 67 6.56 5.06 3.24
CA THR A 67 7.67 4.56 4.04
C THR A 67 9.01 4.91 3.39
N ASP A 68 10.08 4.86 4.19
CA ASP A 68 11.43 4.98 3.67
C ASP A 68 11.88 3.64 3.09
N VAL A 69 12.45 3.71 1.90
CA VAL A 69 12.98 2.56 1.19
C VAL A 69 14.44 2.81 0.83
N ARG A 70 15.25 1.76 0.85
CA ARG A 70 16.60 1.81 0.29
C ARG A 70 16.61 1.22 -1.11
N ILE A 71 17.06 2.00 -2.08
CA ILE A 71 17.24 1.58 -3.47
C ILE A 71 18.70 1.82 -3.82
N ALA A 72 19.40 0.75 -4.22
CA ALA A 72 20.83 0.81 -4.55
C ALA A 72 21.68 1.56 -3.49
N GLY A 73 21.36 1.35 -2.20
CA GLY A 73 22.10 1.98 -1.10
C GLY A 73 21.67 3.39 -0.72
N GLN A 74 20.76 4.02 -1.47
CA GLN A 74 20.26 5.37 -1.23
C GLN A 74 18.84 5.32 -0.65
N THR A 75 18.53 6.22 0.29
CA THR A 75 17.20 6.30 0.90
C THR A 75 16.27 7.22 0.10
N PHE A 76 15.05 6.74 -0.13
CA PHE A 76 13.95 7.45 -0.79
C PHE A 76 12.66 7.24 -0.01
N ARG A 77 11.75 8.21 -0.12
CA ARG A 77 10.38 8.05 0.36
C ARG A 77 9.54 7.41 -0.75
N ALA A 78 8.88 6.31 -0.45
CA ALA A 78 8.04 5.60 -1.39
C ALA A 78 6.62 5.42 -0.86
N MET A 79 5.65 5.54 -1.75
CA MET A 79 4.26 5.20 -1.49
C MET A 79 3.98 3.77 -1.95
N VAL A 80 3.30 2.99 -1.12
CA VAL A 80 2.71 1.71 -1.56
C VAL A 80 1.40 2.02 -2.28
N ASP A 81 1.33 1.67 -3.57
CA ASP A 81 0.23 2.09 -4.44
C ASP A 81 -0.30 0.90 -5.24
N THR A 82 -1.48 0.40 -4.86
CA THR A 82 -2.15 -0.69 -5.58
C THR A 82 -2.74 -0.28 -6.93
N GLY A 83 -2.85 1.03 -7.20
CA GLY A 83 -3.25 1.58 -8.49
C GLY A 83 -2.12 1.60 -9.52
N ALA A 84 -0.86 1.58 -9.07
CA ALA A 84 0.29 1.45 -9.95
C ALA A 84 0.52 -0.03 -10.31
N SER A 85 0.54 -0.34 -11.62
CA SER A 85 0.78 -1.72 -12.08
C SER A 85 2.23 -2.17 -11.83
N VAL A 86 3.19 -1.24 -11.92
CA VAL A 86 4.63 -1.50 -11.83
C VAL A 86 5.29 -0.61 -10.79
N VAL A 87 6.51 -0.92 -10.37
CA VAL A 87 7.34 0.02 -9.60
C VAL A 87 7.64 1.23 -10.49
N ALA A 88 7.52 2.43 -9.94
CA ALA A 88 7.84 3.66 -10.64
C ALA A 88 8.76 4.54 -9.80
N ILE A 89 9.77 5.14 -10.42
CA ILE A 89 10.63 6.16 -9.83
C ILE A 89 10.69 7.37 -10.76
N ASN A 90 11.03 8.54 -10.23
CA ASN A 90 11.28 9.70 -11.07
C ASN A 90 12.74 9.77 -11.54
N SER A 91 12.98 10.64 -12.53
CA SER A 91 14.28 10.80 -13.18
C SER A 91 15.35 11.28 -12.19
N SER A 92 14.97 12.14 -11.23
CA SER A 92 15.85 12.56 -10.15
C SER A 92 16.29 11.39 -9.26
N ALA A 93 15.38 10.49 -8.89
CA ALA A 93 15.72 9.30 -8.11
C ALA A 93 16.63 8.36 -8.91
N ALA A 94 16.33 8.14 -10.20
CA ALA A 94 17.17 7.34 -11.10
C ALA A 94 18.61 7.87 -11.16
N ARG A 95 18.79 9.19 -11.33
CA ARG A 95 20.11 9.83 -11.31
C ARG A 95 20.83 9.63 -9.98
N ARG A 96 20.12 9.76 -8.85
CA ARG A 96 20.69 9.57 -7.49
C ARG A 96 21.22 8.16 -7.25
N ILE A 97 20.69 7.15 -7.94
CA ILE A 97 21.18 5.77 -7.89
C ILE A 97 22.14 5.41 -9.02
N GLY A 98 22.63 6.41 -9.77
CA GLY A 98 23.62 6.22 -10.84
C GLY A 98 23.03 5.81 -12.20
N LEU A 99 21.71 5.75 -12.35
CA LEU A 99 21.07 5.50 -13.64
C LEU A 99 21.03 6.80 -14.45
N SER A 100 21.74 6.81 -15.57
CA SER A 100 21.78 7.95 -16.51
C SER A 100 20.94 7.63 -17.73
N LEU A 101 19.73 8.20 -17.80
CA LEU A 101 18.80 8.04 -18.92
C LEU A 101 18.87 9.26 -19.84
N LYS A 102 18.84 9.01 -21.15
CA LYS A 102 18.75 10.03 -22.20
C LYS A 102 17.28 10.30 -22.54
N SER A 103 17.01 11.44 -23.17
CA SER A 103 15.66 11.79 -23.62
C SER A 103 15.02 10.69 -24.49
N ASP A 104 15.82 10.04 -25.34
CA ASP A 104 15.36 9.00 -26.27
C ASP A 104 15.02 7.66 -25.59
N ASP A 105 15.42 7.47 -24.32
CA ASP A 105 15.04 6.30 -23.54
C ASP A 105 13.56 6.36 -23.10
N PHE A 106 12.99 7.57 -23.04
CA PHE A 106 11.59 7.81 -22.66
C PHE A 106 10.66 7.61 -23.86
N LYS A 107 10.43 6.34 -24.22
CA LYS A 107 9.65 5.96 -25.40
C LYS A 107 8.43 5.10 -25.11
N TYR A 108 8.25 4.66 -23.86
CA TYR A 108 7.10 3.84 -23.46
C TYR A 108 5.94 4.73 -23.03
N ARG A 109 4.84 4.67 -23.76
CA ARG A 109 3.62 5.40 -23.39
C ARG A 109 2.91 4.68 -22.25
N ILE A 110 2.62 5.41 -21.19
CA ILE A 110 1.91 4.90 -20.02
C ILE A 110 0.78 5.85 -19.62
N SER A 111 -0.28 5.30 -19.05
CA SER A 111 -1.39 6.06 -18.49
C SER A 111 -1.20 6.22 -16.99
N THR A 112 -1.35 7.44 -16.51
CA THR A 112 -1.27 7.81 -15.09
C THR A 112 -2.53 8.54 -14.66
N ALA A 113 -2.66 8.83 -13.37
CA ALA A 113 -3.76 9.67 -12.86
C ALA A 113 -3.77 11.08 -13.47
N ASN A 114 -2.61 11.59 -13.92
CA ASN A 114 -2.47 12.91 -14.54
C ASN A 114 -2.61 12.86 -16.07
N GLY A 115 -2.99 11.71 -16.65
CA GLY A 115 -3.07 11.49 -18.10
C GLY A 115 -1.92 10.64 -18.64
N GLU A 116 -1.73 10.69 -19.96
CA GLU A 116 -0.67 9.94 -20.63
C GLU A 116 0.68 10.63 -20.51
N THR A 117 1.74 9.84 -20.34
CA THR A 117 3.13 10.31 -20.35
C THR A 117 4.06 9.28 -20.95
N LEU A 118 5.34 9.65 -21.12
CA LEU A 118 6.40 8.75 -21.56
C LEU A 118 7.26 8.33 -20.38
N ALA A 119 7.66 7.06 -20.39
CA ALA A 119 8.56 6.46 -19.41
C ALA A 119 9.73 5.77 -20.11
N ALA A 120 10.82 5.59 -19.36
CA ALA A 120 11.90 4.66 -19.65
C ALA A 120 11.77 3.42 -18.76
N ILE A 121 12.42 2.32 -19.12
CA ILE A 121 12.49 1.12 -18.28
C ILE A 121 13.90 1.01 -17.71
N ALA A 122 14.01 0.65 -16.43
CA ALA A 122 15.27 0.35 -15.79
C ALA A 122 15.14 -0.85 -14.83
N ILE A 123 16.25 -1.53 -14.57
CA ILE A 123 16.33 -2.58 -13.55
C ILE A 123 17.03 -2.00 -12.33
N LEU A 124 16.33 -1.98 -11.20
CA LEU A 124 16.87 -1.60 -9.92
C LEU A 124 17.60 -2.81 -9.30
N PRO A 125 18.84 -2.64 -8.80
CA PRO A 125 19.58 -3.73 -8.15
C PRO A 125 18.81 -4.35 -6.99
N GLY A 126 18.12 -3.50 -6.22
CA GLY A 126 17.16 -3.94 -5.23
C GLY A 126 16.46 -2.81 -4.50
N ILE A 127 15.38 -3.18 -3.81
CA ILE A 127 14.55 -2.33 -2.95
C ILE A 127 14.45 -3.00 -1.58
N GLU A 128 14.72 -2.24 -0.52
CA GLU A 128 14.62 -2.69 0.86
C GLU A 128 13.60 -1.85 1.63
N ILE A 129 12.77 -2.52 2.43
CA ILE A 129 11.78 -1.91 3.32
C ILE A 129 11.88 -2.61 4.67
N GLY A 130 12.49 -1.97 5.66
CA GLY A 130 12.81 -2.63 6.92
C GLY A 130 13.58 -3.93 6.67
N ARG A 131 12.98 -5.08 6.99
CA ARG A 131 13.59 -6.39 6.72
C ARG A 131 13.25 -6.95 5.34
N VAL A 132 12.19 -6.52 4.66
CA VAL A 132 11.81 -7.01 3.32
C VAL A 132 12.84 -6.52 2.30
N ARG A 133 13.34 -7.42 1.44
CA ARG A 133 14.29 -7.04 0.37
C ARG A 133 13.96 -7.74 -0.93
N MET A 134 13.90 -6.97 -2.01
CA MET A 134 13.67 -7.47 -3.35
C MET A 134 14.83 -7.09 -4.24
N GLU A 135 15.31 -8.03 -5.04
CA GLU A 135 16.39 -7.81 -5.98
C GLU A 135 15.86 -7.88 -7.42
N ASN A 136 16.62 -7.28 -8.34
CA ASN A 136 16.32 -7.27 -9.77
C ASN A 136 14.88 -6.80 -10.01
N VAL A 137 14.60 -5.56 -9.62
CA VAL A 137 13.25 -4.98 -9.70
C VAL A 137 13.15 -4.14 -10.95
N GLU A 138 12.34 -4.58 -11.91
CA GLU A 138 11.98 -3.74 -13.06
C GLU A 138 11.16 -2.54 -12.57
N ALA A 139 11.55 -1.35 -13.02
CA ALA A 139 10.88 -0.11 -12.70
C ALA A 139 10.72 0.76 -13.95
N MET A 140 9.59 1.47 -14.00
CA MET A 140 9.40 2.57 -14.92
C MET A 140 10.06 3.82 -14.34
N VAL A 141 10.82 4.53 -15.16
CA VAL A 141 11.36 5.83 -14.82
C VAL A 141 10.57 6.90 -15.55
N LEU A 142 9.93 7.78 -14.79
CA LEU A 142 9.14 8.89 -15.29
C LEU A 142 9.95 10.19 -15.16
N ARG A 143 9.58 11.20 -15.95
CA ARG A 143 10.11 12.55 -15.76
C ARG A 143 9.59 13.15 -14.44
N ASP A 144 10.35 14.08 -13.89
CA ASP A 144 10.07 14.66 -12.56
C ASP A 144 8.77 15.48 -12.52
N ASP A 145 8.29 15.98 -13.67
CA ASP A 145 7.00 16.65 -13.84
C ASP A 145 5.81 15.67 -13.87
N ALA A 146 6.05 14.42 -14.31
CA ALA A 146 5.04 13.37 -14.36
C ALA A 146 4.92 12.55 -13.06
N LEU A 147 6.00 12.49 -12.27
CA LEU A 147 6.04 11.78 -10.99
C LEU A 147 6.97 12.48 -10.00
N SER A 148 6.45 12.80 -8.81
CA SER A 148 7.20 13.52 -7.77
C SER A 148 8.04 12.62 -6.86
N GLY A 149 7.88 11.29 -6.90
CA GLY A 149 8.52 10.38 -5.96
C GLY A 149 8.68 8.94 -6.45
N THR A 150 8.60 7.98 -5.52
CA THR A 150 8.66 6.55 -5.80
C THR A 150 7.33 5.87 -5.47
N LEU A 151 6.84 5.01 -6.37
CA LEU A 151 5.67 4.18 -6.18
C LEU A 151 6.06 2.71 -6.17
N LEU A 152 5.60 1.98 -5.15
CA LEU A 152 5.69 0.53 -5.08
C LEU A 152 4.37 -0.07 -5.56
N GLY A 153 4.34 -0.37 -6.86
CA GLY A 153 3.16 -0.92 -7.52
C GLY A 153 2.97 -2.41 -7.33
N MET A 154 1.95 -2.94 -8.00
CA MET A 154 1.54 -4.33 -7.95
C MET A 154 2.65 -5.32 -8.35
N SER A 155 3.56 -4.96 -9.27
CA SER A 155 4.73 -5.80 -9.61
C SER A 155 5.66 -6.11 -8.43
N PHE A 156 5.76 -5.20 -7.45
CA PHE A 156 6.48 -5.42 -6.20
C PHE A 156 5.61 -6.23 -5.24
N LEU A 157 4.37 -5.80 -5.02
CA LEU A 157 3.46 -6.40 -4.03
C LEU A 157 3.17 -7.88 -4.32
N LYS A 158 3.02 -8.26 -5.59
CA LYS A 158 2.75 -9.65 -6.00
C LYS A 158 3.92 -10.60 -5.75
N ARG A 159 5.14 -10.08 -5.53
CA ARG A 159 6.31 -10.90 -5.22
C ARG A 159 6.47 -11.11 -3.71
N LEU A 160 5.67 -10.45 -2.88
CA LEU A 160 5.56 -10.75 -1.45
C LEU A 160 4.73 -12.01 -1.25
N ARG A 161 5.02 -12.77 -0.19
CA ARG A 161 4.18 -13.90 0.20
C ARG A 161 2.80 -13.44 0.68
N HIS A 162 2.75 -12.30 1.37
CA HIS A 162 1.52 -11.72 1.88
C HIS A 162 1.66 -10.21 2.02
N TYR A 163 0.61 -9.48 1.66
CA TYR A 163 0.44 -8.08 2.04
C TYR A 163 -1.00 -7.84 2.44
N GLU A 164 -1.22 -7.13 3.54
CA GLU A 164 -2.56 -6.84 4.05
C GLU A 164 -2.59 -5.51 4.79
N VAL A 165 -3.74 -4.85 4.77
CA VAL A 165 -4.02 -3.76 5.68
C VAL A 165 -4.85 -4.34 6.83
N SER A 166 -4.30 -4.30 8.04
CA SER A 166 -4.94 -4.82 9.25
C SER A 166 -4.72 -3.86 10.41
N ASN A 167 -5.76 -3.58 11.18
CA ASN A 167 -5.73 -2.61 12.29
C ASN A 167 -5.15 -1.24 11.87
N GLY A 168 -5.50 -0.78 10.66
CA GLY A 168 -5.00 0.48 10.11
C GLY A 168 -3.53 0.49 9.73
N THR A 169 -2.82 -0.64 9.75
CA THR A 169 -1.39 -0.74 9.39
C THR A 169 -1.22 -1.66 8.18
N LEU A 170 -0.35 -1.29 7.25
CA LEU A 170 0.04 -2.15 6.14
C LEU A 170 1.14 -3.11 6.58
N MET A 171 0.86 -4.39 6.48
CA MET A 171 1.76 -5.50 6.75
C MET A 171 2.34 -6.03 5.44
N LEU A 172 3.66 -6.12 5.33
CA LEU A 172 4.36 -6.74 4.21
C LEU A 172 5.13 -7.96 4.71
N THR A 173 4.97 -9.10 4.05
CA THR A 173 5.66 -10.35 4.40
C THR A 173 6.28 -10.97 3.16
N GLN A 174 7.60 -11.18 3.21
CA GLN A 174 8.36 -11.90 2.21
C GLN A 174 8.56 -13.36 2.63
#